data_AF-A0A1S3JHC6-F1
#
_entry.id   AF-A0A1S3JHC6-F1
#
_cell.length_a   1.000
_cell.length_b   1.000
_cell.length_c   1.000
_cell.angle_alpha   90.00
_cell.angle_beta   90.00
_cell.angle_gamma   90.00
#
_symmetry.space_group_name_H-M   'P 1'
#
loop_
_entity.id
_entity.type
_entity.pdbx_description
1 polymer ?
#
loop_
_entity_poly.entity_id
_entity_poly.type
_entity_poly.pdbx_seq_one_letter_code
_entity_poly.pdbx_strand_id
1 'polypeptide(L)'
;ALDGFLFVVNSQGKVEFVSENIAQYLKYNPCDVVAKSIYNIIHVGDHAQFSSSLLPMSVGGSLSWPREGSLGNCSRTFYCRMLIKPPGRW
;
A
#
# COMPACT_ATOMS: atom_id res chain seq x y z
N ALA A 1 13.56 17.07 2.58
CA ALA A 1 12.14 16.64 2.49
C ALA A 1 12.10 15.19 2.00
N LEU A 2 11.00 14.46 2.22
CA LEU A 2 10.81 13.11 1.68
C LEU A 2 10.53 13.23 0.16
N ASP A 3 11.28 12.51 -0.68
CA ASP A 3 10.99 12.40 -2.11
C ASP A 3 9.94 11.30 -2.33
N GLY A 4 8.71 11.58 -1.91
CA GLY A 4 7.64 10.60 -1.92
C GLY A 4 6.25 11.16 -1.62
N PHE A 5 5.28 10.25 -1.59
CA PHE A 5 3.88 10.49 -1.30
C PHE A 5 3.37 9.41 -0.35
N LEU A 6 2.21 9.63 0.28
CA LEU A 6 1.60 8.70 1.21
C LEU A 6 0.28 8.15 0.66
N PHE A 7 0.02 6.88 0.99
CA PHE A 7 -1.30 6.27 0.96
C PHE A 7 -1.70 5.81 2.37
N VAL A 8 -2.99 5.91 2.67
CA VAL A 8 -3.61 5.17 3.77
C VAL A 8 -4.57 4.17 3.16
N VAL A 9 -4.33 2.88 3.44
CA VAL A 9 -5.16 1.77 2.98
C VAL A 9 -5.74 1.03 4.17
N ASN A 10 -6.99 0.60 4.04
CA ASN A 10 -7.60 -0.26 5.04
C ASN A 10 -7.20 -1.75 4.82
N SER A 11 -7.64 -2.63 5.72
CA SER A 11 -7.36 -4.07 5.65
C SER A 11 -7.94 -4.78 4.42
N GLN A 12 -8.91 -4.17 3.73
CA GLN A 12 -9.47 -4.68 2.47
C GLN A 12 -8.68 -4.19 1.24
N GLY A 13 -7.65 -3.37 1.43
CA GLY A 13 -6.89 -2.75 0.34
C GLY A 13 -7.61 -1.60 -0.35
N LYS A 14 -8.62 -0.99 0.29
CA LYS A 14 -9.26 0.25 -0.18
C LYS A 14 -8.43 1.45 0.27
N VAL A 15 -8.20 2.40 -0.64
CA VAL A 15 -7.51 3.65 -0.34
C VAL A 15 -8.46 4.62 0.35
N GLU A 16 -8.18 4.96 1.59
CA GLU A 16 -8.95 5.93 2.37
C GLU A 16 -8.35 7.34 2.25
N PHE A 17 -7.04 7.45 2.02
CA PHE A 17 -6.37 8.73 1.80
C PHE A 17 -5.16 8.59 0.87
N VAL A 18 -4.85 9.66 0.15
CA VAL A 18 -3.62 9.82 -0.63
C VAL A 18 -3.13 11.27 -0.57
N SER A 19 -1.82 11.47 -0.53
CA SER A 19 -1.22 12.81 -0.66
C SER A 19 -1.52 13.45 -2.02
N GLU A 20 -1.77 14.76 -2.05
CA GLU A 20 -2.08 15.51 -3.27
C GLU A 20 -0.95 15.45 -4.33
N ASN A 21 0.29 15.33 -3.87
CA ASN A 21 1.47 15.27 -4.74
C ASN A 21 1.59 13.96 -5.55
N ILE A 22 0.72 12.96 -5.36
CA ILE A 22 0.71 11.73 -6.17
C ILE A 22 0.68 12.00 -7.68
N ALA A 23 -0.01 13.07 -8.10
CA ALA A 23 -0.11 13.45 -9.51
C ALA A 23 1.28 13.73 -10.14
N GLN A 24 2.27 14.12 -9.34
CA GLN A 24 3.62 14.35 -9.81
C GLN A 24 4.35 13.03 -10.12
N TYR A 25 4.11 11.99 -9.33
CA TYR A 25 4.80 10.70 -9.41
C TYR A 25 4.08 9.70 -10.33
N LEU A 26 2.78 9.45 -10.07
CA LEU A 26 2.02 8.39 -10.74
C LEU A 26 1.00 8.92 -11.76
N LYS A 27 0.87 10.25 -11.89
CA LYS A 27 -0.07 10.92 -12.81
C LYS A 27 -1.56 10.65 -12.53
N TYR A 28 -1.90 10.14 -11.34
CA TYR A 28 -3.29 10.03 -10.89
C TYR A 28 -3.75 11.29 -10.17
N ASN A 29 -5.04 11.61 -10.30
CA ASN A 29 -5.71 12.58 -9.44
C ASN A 29 -6.11 11.91 -8.12
N PRO A 30 -6.03 12.58 -6.96
CA PRO A 30 -6.47 12.01 -5.67
C PRO A 30 -7.89 11.44 -5.71
N CYS A 31 -8.84 12.18 -6.31
CA CYS A 31 -10.22 11.73 -6.48
C CYS A 31 -10.38 10.46 -7.32
N ASP A 32 -9.42 10.16 -8.20
CA ASP A 32 -9.42 8.92 -8.99
C ASP A 32 -8.91 7.72 -8.21
N VAL A 33 -8.28 7.91 -7.05
CA VAL A 33 -7.62 6.84 -6.29
C VAL A 33 -8.32 6.59 -4.96
N VAL A 34 -8.75 7.65 -4.28
CA VAL A 34 -9.53 7.56 -3.04
C VAL A 34 -10.79 6.73 -3.29
N ALA A 35 -11.14 5.92 -2.30
CA ALA A 35 -12.22 4.95 -2.31
C ALA A 35 -12.11 3.82 -3.35
N LYS A 36 -11.03 3.76 -4.13
CA LYS A 36 -10.74 2.63 -5.03
C LYS A 36 -9.78 1.64 -4.37
N SER A 37 -9.67 0.48 -5.00
CA SER A 37 -8.70 -0.54 -4.58
C SER A 37 -7.27 -0.11 -4.92
N ILE A 38 -6.35 -0.28 -3.97
CA ILE A 38 -4.92 -0.07 -4.18
C ILE A 38 -4.34 -1.02 -5.25
N TYR A 39 -4.96 -2.17 -5.49
CA TYR A 39 -4.55 -3.11 -6.52
C TYR A 39 -4.71 -2.56 -7.95
N ASN A 40 -5.52 -1.52 -8.15
CA ASN A 40 -5.64 -0.82 -9.44
C ASN A 40 -4.37 -0.04 -9.80
N ILE A 41 -3.54 0.30 -8.81
CA ILE A 41 -2.32 1.09 -9.00
C ILE A 41 -1.05 0.30 -8.66
N ILE A 42 -1.15 -0.89 -8.08
CA ILE A 42 -0.01 -1.78 -7.86
C ILE A 42 0.14 -2.69 -9.08
N HIS A 43 1.38 -2.90 -9.54
CA HIS A 43 1.67 -3.87 -10.59
C HIS A 43 1.26 -5.28 -10.16
N VAL A 44 0.58 -6.03 -11.02
CA VAL A 44 0.01 -7.36 -10.70
C VAL A 44 1.02 -8.34 -10.09
N GLY A 45 2.28 -8.28 -10.54
CA GLY A 45 3.37 -9.11 -10.00
C GLY A 45 3.67 -8.89 -8.50
N ASP A 46 3.24 -7.76 -7.93
CA ASP A 46 3.50 -7.39 -6.53
C ASP A 46 2.24 -7.51 -5.65
N HIS A 47 1.08 -7.91 -6.22
CA HIS A 47 -0.19 -8.03 -5.48
C HIS A 47 -0.11 -9.01 -4.30
N ALA A 48 0.52 -10.17 -4.49
CA ALA A 48 0.65 -11.18 -3.44
C ALA A 48 1.51 -10.69 -2.26
N GLN A 49 2.63 -10.02 -2.55
CA GLN A 49 3.50 -9.47 -1.52
C GLN A 49 2.81 -8.34 -0.75
N PHE A 50 2.11 -7.44 -1.45
CA PHE A 50 1.34 -6.38 -0.82
C PHE A 50 0.22 -6.93 0.08
N SER A 51 -0.52 -7.94 -0.40
CA SER A 51 -1.59 -8.60 0.37
C SER A 51 -1.07 -9.21 1.67
N SER A 52 0.08 -9.90 1.61
CA SER A 52 0.73 -10.47 2.80
C SER A 52 1.12 -9.39 3.82
N SER A 53 1.52 -8.21 3.34
CA SER A 53 1.85 -7.07 4.20
C SER A 53 0.64 -6.45 4.90
N LEU A 54 -0.58 -6.58 4.34
CA LEU A 54 -1.82 -6.15 5.00
C LEU A 54 -2.30 -7.10 6.09
N LEU A 55 -1.87 -8.38 6.06
CA LEU A 55 -2.27 -9.35 7.05
C LEU A 55 -1.57 -9.08 8.40
N PRO A 56 -2.27 -9.26 9.53
CA PRO A 56 -1.64 -9.31 10.84
C PRO A 56 -0.52 -10.35 10.83
N MET A 57 0.59 -10.09 11.53
CA MET A 57 1.79 -10.95 11.54
C MET A 57 1.57 -12.40 12.03
N SER A 58 0.36 -12.81 12.36
CA SER A 58 0.04 -14.05 13.07
C SER A 58 -0.22 -15.29 12.20
N VAL A 59 -0.18 -15.25 10.86
CA VAL A 59 -0.56 -16.42 10.03
C VAL A 59 0.58 -17.09 9.25
N GLY A 60 1.84 -16.66 9.41
CA GLY A 60 2.95 -17.13 8.58
C GLY A 60 4.21 -17.54 9.33
N GLY A 61 4.12 -18.56 10.19
CA GLY A 61 5.24 -19.42 10.56
C GLY A 61 6.32 -18.83 11.49
N SER A 62 6.14 -19.00 12.80
CA SER A 62 7.14 -19.54 13.73
C SER A 62 6.61 -19.40 15.17
N LEU A 63 6.65 -20.50 15.90
CA LEU A 63 6.52 -20.51 17.36
C LEU A 63 7.67 -19.70 17.97
N SER A 64 7.45 -18.42 18.25
CA SER A 64 8.26 -17.68 19.20
C SER A 64 7.33 -16.98 20.18
N TRP A 65 7.10 -17.66 21.31
CA TRP A 65 6.77 -17.18 22.66
C TRP A 65 6.11 -15.80 22.82
N PRO A 66 5.12 -15.65 23.72
CA PRO A 66 4.52 -14.35 24.01
C PRO A 66 5.59 -13.44 24.63
N ARG A 67 6.18 -12.56 23.82
CA ARG A 67 7.01 -11.48 24.35
C ARG A 67 6.08 -10.40 24.85
N GLU A 68 5.71 -10.54 26.12
CA GLU A 68 5.29 -9.45 26.97
C GLU A 68 6.20 -8.25 26.69
N GLY A 69 5.64 -7.20 26.07
CA GLY A 69 6.39 -5.98 25.72
C GLY A 69 6.60 -5.65 24.25
N SER A 70 5.85 -6.21 23.29
CA SER A 70 5.88 -5.71 21.90
C SER A 70 4.51 -5.72 21.22
N LEU A 71 3.56 -4.96 21.76
CA LEU A 71 2.48 -4.32 20.98
C LEU A 71 3.07 -3.22 20.07
N GLY A 72 4.18 -3.54 19.40
CA GLY A 72 5.01 -2.62 18.66
C GLY A 72 4.54 -2.58 17.22
N ASN A 73 4.21 -1.37 16.78
CA ASN A 73 3.86 -0.99 15.42
C ASN A 73 4.39 -1.99 14.37
N CYS A 74 3.50 -2.73 13.70
CA CYS A 74 3.82 -3.71 12.65
C CYS A 74 4.24 -3.01 11.35
N SER A 75 5.24 -2.15 11.42
CA SER A 75 5.82 -1.47 10.28
C SER A 75 6.54 -2.48 9.40
N ARG A 76 6.15 -2.53 8.12
CA ARG A 76 6.75 -3.40 7.11
C ARG A 76 7.31 -2.51 6.00
N THR A 77 8.50 -2.86 5.52
CA THR A 77 9.12 -2.20 4.38
C THR A 77 9.38 -3.23 3.29
N PHE A 78 8.90 -2.97 2.08
CA PHE A 78 9.09 -3.83 0.92
C PHE A 78 9.10 -2.99 -0.36
N TYR A 79 9.67 -3.54 -1.43
CA TYR A 79 9.64 -2.92 -2.75
C TYR A 79 8.32 -3.24 -3.44
N CYS A 80 7.64 -2.23 -3.96
CA CYS A 80 6.36 -2.39 -4.64
C CYS A 80 6.36 -1.51 -5.89
N ARG A 81 6.11 -2.08 -7.06
CA ARG A 81 5.99 -1.32 -8.31
C ARG A 81 4.58 -0.78 -8.43
N MET A 82 4.49 0.51 -8.69
CA MET A 82 3.23 1.19 -8.93
C MET A 82 3.08 1.52 -10.41
N LEU A 83 1.87 1.42 -10.92
CA LEU A 83 1.50 1.77 -12.28
C LEU A 83 1.46 3.29 -12.40
N ILE A 84 1.99 3.82 -13.50
CA ILE A 84 1.78 5.22 -13.90
C ILE A 84 0.49 5.28 -14.72
N LYS A 85 -0.39 6.24 -14.44
CA LYS A 85 -1.64 6.43 -15.18
C LYS A 85 -1.30 6.60 -16.67
N PRO A 86 -1.81 5.73 -17.56
CA PRO A 86 -1.55 5.88 -18.99
C PRO A 86 -2.18 7.18 -19.49
N PRO A 87 -1.55 7.87 -20.47
CA PRO A 87 -2.19 9.00 -21.13
C PRO A 87 -3.52 8.52 -21.73
N GLY A 88 -4.62 9.18 -21.35
CA GLY A 88 -5.96 8.79 -21.77
C GLY A 88 -6.05 8.73 -23.31
N ARG A 89 -6.52 7.60 -23.84
CA ARG A 89 -7.15 7.60 -25.17
C ARG A 89 -8.57 8.10 -24.95
N TRP A 90 -8.85 9.26 -25.55
CA TRP A 90 -10.15 9.92 -25.64
C TRP A 90 -11.23 8.99 -26.20
#